data_AF-M0D8F8-F1
#
_entry.id   AF-M0D8F8-F1
#
_cell.length_a   1.000
_cell.length_b   1.000
_cell.length_c   1.000
_cell.angle_alpha   90.00
_cell.angle_beta   90.00
_cell.angle_gamma   90.00
#
_symmetry.space_group_name_H-M   'P 1'
#
loop_
_entity.id
_entity.type
_entity.pdbx_description
1 polymer ?
#
loop_
_entity_poly.entity_id
_entity_poly.type
_entity_poly.pdbx_seq_one_letter_code
_entity_poly.pdbx_strand_id
1 'polypeptide(L)'
;MATRSPLSLLALLVLAAFVPLVVMWVAVSGWDGIGYLIGFALYFVLFHLLVPARVYVHARANGSNAVLAWTGLAFVLPILGALVYFLVGMVFDRAEASG
;
A
#
# COMPACT_ATOMS: atom_id res chain seq x y z
N MET A 1 17.89 -14.15 -23.48
CA MET A 1 16.87 -13.96 -22.43
C MET A 1 16.61 -12.47 -22.30
N ALA A 2 15.42 -11.98 -22.61
CA ALA A 2 15.10 -10.57 -22.38
C ALA A 2 15.12 -10.31 -20.86
N THR A 3 16.05 -9.48 -20.39
CA THR A 3 16.02 -8.95 -19.02
C THR A 3 14.73 -8.16 -18.87
N ARG A 4 13.70 -8.76 -18.25
CA ARG A 4 12.46 -8.06 -17.94
C ARG A 4 12.82 -6.87 -17.06
N SER A 5 12.44 -5.67 -17.50
CA SER A 5 12.66 -4.45 -16.73
C SER A 5 12.08 -4.63 -15.32
N PRO A 6 12.85 -4.36 -14.24
CA PRO A 6 12.37 -4.44 -12.87
C PRO A 6 11.06 -3.65 -12.65
N LEU A 7 10.88 -2.55 -13.38
CA LEU A 7 9.66 -1.74 -13.35
C LEU A 7 8.45 -2.50 -13.95
N SER A 8 8.66 -3.27 -15.01
CA SER A 8 7.60 -4.09 -15.62
C SER A 8 7.15 -5.22 -14.69
N LEU A 9 8.09 -5.84 -13.96
CA LEU A 9 7.76 -6.85 -12.95
C LEU A 9 7.00 -6.26 -11.78
N LEU A 10 7.41 -5.09 -11.30
CA LEU A 10 6.71 -4.37 -10.24
C LEU A 10 5.29 -3.98 -10.66
N ALA A 11 5.11 -3.43 -11.86
CA ALA A 11 3.79 -3.12 -12.40
C ALA A 11 2.90 -4.37 -12.49
N LEU A 12 3.44 -5.49 -12.94
CA LEU A 12 2.71 -6.76 -13.02
C LEU A 12 2.28 -7.25 -11.63
N LEU A 13 3.17 -7.18 -10.63
CA LEU A 13 2.87 -7.55 -9.24
C LEU A 13 1.77 -6.67 -8.65
N VAL A 14 1.84 -5.36 -8.88
CA VAL A 14 0.81 -4.41 -8.43
C VAL A 14 -0.53 -4.74 -9.07
N LEU A 15 -0.57 -4.97 -10.38
CA LEU A 15 -1.81 -5.37 -11.07
C LEU A 15 -2.34 -6.71 -10.56
N ALA A 16 -1.46 -7.70 -10.36
CA ALA A 16 -1.84 -9.01 -9.83
C ALA A 16 -2.43 -8.93 -8.41
N ALA A 17 -2.02 -7.95 -7.60
CA ALA A 17 -2.59 -7.72 -6.28
C ALA A 17 -3.90 -6.90 -6.34
N PHE A 18 -3.92 -5.81 -7.10
CA PHE A 18 -5.04 -4.87 -7.11
C PHE A 18 -6.24 -5.35 -7.92
N VAL A 19 -6.03 -6.06 -9.04
CA VAL A 19 -7.14 -6.51 -9.91
C VAL A 19 -8.07 -7.47 -9.17
N PRO A 20 -7.60 -8.55 -8.50
CA PRO A 20 -8.48 -9.41 -7.72
C PRO A 20 -9.18 -8.66 -6.58
N LEU A 21 -8.48 -7.71 -5.95
CA LEU A 21 -9.04 -6.89 -4.87
C LEU A 21 -10.21 -6.04 -5.37
N VAL A 22 -10.05 -5.40 -6.53
CA VAL A 22 -11.10 -4.60 -7.18
C VAL A 22 -12.28 -5.49 -7.58
N VAL A 23 -12.00 -6.65 -8.21
CA VAL A 23 -13.04 -7.61 -8.62
C VAL A 23 -13.82 -8.09 -7.40
N MET A 24 -13.14 -8.50 -6.33
CA MET A 24 -13.77 -8.93 -5.09
C MET A 24 -14.62 -7.81 -4.49
N TRP A 25 -14.08 -6.60 -4.43
CA TRP A 25 -14.77 -5.45 -3.85
C TRP A 25 -16.06 -5.13 -4.60
N VAL A 26 -15.99 -5.01 -5.93
CA VAL A 26 -17.15 -4.74 -6.78
C VAL A 26 -18.17 -5.87 -6.70
N ALA A 27 -17.72 -7.13 -6.64
CA ALA A 27 -18.60 -8.29 -6.54
C ALA A 27 -19.35 -8.38 -5.20
N VAL A 28 -18.73 -7.95 -4.09
CA VAL A 28 -19.30 -8.08 -2.73
C VAL A 28 -20.03 -6.81 -2.29
N SER A 29 -19.49 -5.63 -2.57
CA SER A 29 -19.97 -4.35 -2.03
C SER A 29 -20.64 -3.45 -3.08
N GLY A 30 -20.67 -3.87 -4.35
CA GLY A 30 -21.21 -3.05 -5.45
C GLY A 30 -20.32 -1.85 -5.78
N TRP A 31 -20.88 -0.90 -6.53
CA TRP A 31 -20.14 0.28 -7.03
C TRP A 31 -20.08 1.44 -6.02
N ASP A 32 -20.93 1.44 -5.00
CA ASP A 32 -21.10 2.56 -4.06
C ASP A 32 -19.83 2.84 -3.22
N GLY A 33 -18.91 1.89 -3.16
CA GLY A 33 -17.61 2.03 -2.48
C GLY A 33 -16.41 2.29 -3.39
N ILE A 34 -16.58 2.46 -4.70
CA ILE A 34 -15.44 2.48 -5.62
C ILE A 34 -14.53 3.70 -5.41
N GLY A 35 -15.07 4.80 -4.91
CA GLY A 35 -14.28 5.97 -4.51
C GLY A 35 -13.24 5.65 -3.43
N TYR A 36 -13.61 4.83 -2.44
CA TYR A 36 -12.67 4.36 -1.40
C TYR A 36 -11.57 3.48 -1.99
N LEU A 37 -11.95 2.58 -2.90
CA LEU A 37 -11.02 1.69 -3.58
C LEU A 37 -10.03 2.47 -4.46
N ILE A 38 -10.50 3.46 -5.21
CA ILE A 38 -9.65 4.37 -6.01
C ILE A 38 -8.73 5.18 -5.08
N GLY A 39 -9.26 5.73 -3.99
CA GLY A 39 -8.49 6.45 -2.99
C GLY A 39 -7.37 5.60 -2.40
N PHE A 40 -7.69 4.34 -2.06
CA PHE A 40 -6.70 3.37 -1.58
C PHE A 40 -5.65 3.05 -2.64
N ALA A 41 -6.04 2.82 -3.90
CA ALA A 41 -5.11 2.57 -4.99
C ALA A 41 -4.16 3.75 -5.24
N LEU A 42 -4.66 4.98 -5.23
CA LEU A 42 -3.85 6.19 -5.33
C LEU A 42 -2.89 6.32 -4.15
N TYR A 43 -3.38 6.14 -2.92
CA TYR A 43 -2.54 6.13 -1.72
C TYR A 43 -1.43 5.08 -1.82
N PHE A 44 -1.76 3.86 -2.25
CA PHE A 44 -0.79 2.79 -2.42
C PHE A 44 0.29 3.17 -3.44
N VAL A 45 -0.09 3.60 -4.64
CA VAL A 45 0.88 3.97 -5.68
C VAL A 45 1.78 5.11 -5.23
N LEU A 46 1.21 6.17 -4.63
CA LEU A 46 1.98 7.32 -4.18
C LEU A 46 2.97 6.94 -3.08
N PHE A 47 2.49 6.33 -2.00
CA PHE A 47 3.27 6.15 -0.78
C PHE A 47 4.09 4.86 -0.73
N HIS A 48 3.69 3.83 -1.48
CA HIS A 48 4.38 2.53 -1.48
C HIS A 48 5.22 2.29 -2.73
N LEU A 49 5.00 3.06 -3.82
CA LEU A 49 5.82 2.96 -5.03
C LEU A 49 6.60 4.24 -5.33
N LEU A 50 5.92 5.37 -5.53
CA LEU A 50 6.57 6.60 -6.03
C LEU A 50 7.49 7.24 -5.00
N VAL A 51 7.03 7.46 -3.77
CA VAL A 51 7.87 8.02 -2.71
C VAL A 51 9.07 7.10 -2.44
N PRO A 52 8.91 5.76 -2.28
CA PRO A 52 10.05 4.88 -2.12
C PRO A 52 11.02 4.83 -3.29
N ALA A 53 10.52 4.83 -4.52
CA ALA A 53 11.39 4.91 -5.70
C ALA A 53 12.22 6.20 -5.71
N ARG A 54 11.62 7.35 -5.37
CA ARG A 54 12.35 8.62 -5.27
C ARG A 54 13.40 8.62 -4.18
N VAL A 55 13.06 8.15 -2.97
CA VAL A 55 14.01 8.08 -1.85
C VAL A 55 15.17 7.15 -2.20
N TYR A 56 14.89 5.99 -2.82
CA TYR A 56 15.91 5.07 -3.28
C TYR A 56 16.87 5.72 -4.28
N VAL A 57 16.34 6.36 -5.33
CA VAL A 57 17.17 7.02 -6.36
C VAL A 57 18.02 8.13 -5.75
N HIS A 58 17.43 8.96 -4.89
CA HIS A 58 18.13 10.05 -4.22
C HIS A 58 19.23 9.54 -3.26
N ALA A 59 18.93 8.53 -2.44
CA ALA A 59 19.89 7.96 -1.50
C ALA A 59 21.06 7.29 -2.24
N ARG A 60 20.78 6.57 -3.34
CA ARG A 60 21.80 5.97 -4.19
C ARG A 60 22.71 7.02 -4.83
N ALA A 61 22.15 8.12 -5.34
CA ALA A 61 22.91 9.20 -5.95
C ALA A 61 23.87 9.91 -4.97
N ASN A 62 23.54 9.88 -3.67
CA ASN A 62 24.30 10.57 -2.62
C ASN A 62 25.11 9.61 -1.72
N GLY A 63 25.23 8.33 -2.08
CA GLY A 63 25.98 7.33 -1.28
C GLY A 63 25.42 7.13 0.13
N SER A 64 24.15 7.43 0.36
CA SER A 64 23.51 7.41 1.67
C SER A 64 22.91 6.04 2.00
N ASN A 65 23.10 5.59 3.24
CA ASN A 65 22.46 4.38 3.79
C ASN A 65 20.95 4.54 4.03
N ALA A 66 20.36 5.69 3.70
CA ALA A 66 18.91 5.94 3.79
C ALA A 66 18.07 4.94 2.96
N VAL A 67 18.67 4.25 1.99
CA VAL A 67 18.02 3.13 1.28
C VAL A 67 17.50 2.07 2.25
N LEU A 68 18.31 1.61 3.19
CA LEU A 68 17.93 0.54 4.12
C LEU A 68 16.84 0.99 5.10
N ALA A 69 16.99 2.18 5.68
CA ALA A 69 16.01 2.74 6.59
C ALA A 69 14.65 2.95 5.90
N TRP A 70 14.68 3.42 4.66
CA TRP A 70 13.46 3.67 3.89
C TRP A 70 12.78 2.37 3.43
N THR A 71 13.54 1.36 2.99
CA THR A 71 12.99 0.03 2.70
C THR A 71 12.32 -0.58 3.93
N GLY A 72 12.93 -0.47 5.11
CA GLY A 72 12.33 -0.92 6.36
C GLY A 72 11.02 -0.19 6.67
N LEU A 73 11.01 1.14 6.59
CA LEU A 73 9.81 1.95 6.82
C LEU A 73 8.68 1.61 5.85
N ALA A 74 8.96 1.54 4.56
CA ALA A 74 7.96 1.24 3.53
C ALA A 74 7.32 -0.15 3.71
N PHE A 75 8.03 -1.09 4.33
CA PHE A 75 7.51 -2.43 4.62
C PHE A 75 6.71 -2.49 5.93
N VAL A 76 7.12 -1.73 6.95
CA VAL A 76 6.52 -1.78 8.29
C VAL A 76 5.28 -0.86 8.40
N LEU A 77 5.27 0.29 7.73
CA LEU A 77 4.16 1.24 7.74
C LEU A 77 2.78 0.61 7.37
N PRO A 78 2.64 -0.23 6.33
CA PRO A 78 1.39 -0.91 6.05
C PRO A 78 0.90 -1.77 7.23
N ILE A 79 1.82 -2.49 7.88
CA ILE A 79 1.50 -3.35 9.03
C ILE A 79 1.02 -2.49 10.21
N LEU A 80 1.70 -1.37 10.47
CA LEU A 80 1.28 -0.42 11.49
C LEU A 80 -0.07 0.22 11.16
N GLY A 81 -0.32 0.57 9.90
CA GLY A 81 -1.59 1.12 9.45
C GLY A 81 -2.75 0.14 9.66
N ALA A 82 -2.57 -1.13 9.27
CA ALA A 82 -3.54 -2.18 9.52
C ALA A 82 -3.77 -2.39 11.02
N LEU A 83 -2.69 -2.46 11.82
CA LEU A 83 -2.78 -2.60 13.27
C LEU A 83 -3.60 -1.45 13.88
N VAL A 84 -3.31 -0.20 13.52
CA VAL A 84 -4.05 0.97 14.00
C VAL A 84 -5.51 0.90 13.60
N TYR A 85 -5.83 0.56 12.35
CA TYR A 85 -7.21 0.39 11.90
C TYR A 85 -7.98 -0.62 12.76
N PHE A 86 -7.40 -1.80 13.02
CA PHE A 86 -8.04 -2.83 13.86
C PHE A 86 -8.16 -2.41 15.33
N LEU A 87 -7.13 -1.77 15.90
CA LEU A 87 -7.19 -1.29 17.28
C LEU A 87 -8.26 -0.21 17.45
N VAL A 88 -8.37 0.71 16.50
CA VAL A 88 -9.38 1.77 16.51
C VAL A 88 -10.78 1.17 16.39
N GLY A 89 -11.01 0.23 15.45
CA GLY A 89 -12.29 -0.48 15.33
C GLY A 89 -12.68 -1.19 16.64
N MET A 90 -11.75 -1.94 17.24
CA MET A 90 -11.99 -2.65 18.50
C MET A 90 -12.34 -1.71 19.67
N VAL A 91 -11.76 -0.51 19.71
CA VAL A 91 -12.07 0.50 20.73
C VAL A 91 -13.49 1.04 20.56
N PHE A 92 -13.90 1.35 19.32
CA PHE A 92 -15.25 1.83 19.04
C PHE A 92 -16.31 0.76 19.31
N ASP A 93 -16.09 -0.48 18.86
CA ASP A 93 -17.02 -1.60 19.10
C ASP A 93 -17.23 -1.85 20.61
N ARG A 94 -16.16 -1.74 21.42
CA ARG A 94 -16.27 -1.86 22.89
C ARG A 94 -17.04 -0.71 23.52
N ALA A 95 -16.89 0.52 23.00
CA ALA A 95 -17.59 1.68 23.53
C ALA A 95 -19.10 1.57 23.30
N GLU A 96 -19.52 1.15 22.10
CA GLU A 96 -20.94 0.94 21.75
C GLU A 96 -21.60 -0.16 22.58
N ALA A 97 -20.88 -1.26 22.89
CA ALA A 97 -21.41 -2.34 23.72
C ALA A 97 -21.61 -1.98 25.21
N SER A 98 -21.11 -0.81 25.64
CA SER A 98 -21.13 -0.36 27.04
C SER A 98 -22.09 0.78 27.35
N GLY A 99 -22.80 1.30 26.33
CA GLY A 99 -23.84 2.34 26.45
C GLY A 99 -25.25 1.77 26.28
#